data_AF-A0A4Z0MQT4-F1
#
_entry.id   AF-A0A4Z0MQT4-F1
#
_cell.length_a   1.000
_cell.length_b   1.000
_cell.length_c   1.000
_cell.angle_alpha   90.00
_cell.angle_beta   90.00
_cell.angle_gamma   90.00
#
_symmetry.space_group_name_H-M   'P 1'
#
loop_
_entity.id
_entity.type
_entity.pdbx_description
1 polymer ?
#
loop_
_entity_poly.entity_id
_entity_poly.type
_entity_poly.pdbx_seq_one_letter_code
_entity_poly.pdbx_strand_id
1 'polypeptide(L)'
;MNSPSISWREAWAQPAFRGRLLTVLGLLLALAALLPRFFAWVQARPGRLLPDPLLAWLPAHDVSGPAFAVIYLGIGLGVVTLASRPLRLLRALWAYLLLHLFRCLTLFLLPLEPPTGLIVLRDPLVERFFYAAPTPITKDLFFSGHTATLLLLALAVPPGWRRQVLAVVTFLIASLVLVQHAHYTYDVLAALPLTLLAYKVAGFVVKPR
;
A
#
# COMPACT_ATOMS: atom_id res chain seq x y z
N MET A 1 -6.35 10.73 20.80
CA MET A 1 -5.30 11.78 20.94
C MET A 1 -5.32 12.64 19.68
N ASN A 2 -5.86 13.85 19.77
CA ASN A 2 -5.76 14.84 18.70
C ASN A 2 -4.31 15.36 18.69
N SER A 3 -3.52 14.98 17.68
CA SER A 3 -2.20 15.58 17.50
C SER A 3 -2.35 17.09 17.29
N PRO A 4 -1.57 17.94 17.97
CA PRO A 4 -1.63 19.38 17.79
C PRO A 4 -1.41 19.73 16.31
N SER A 5 -2.23 20.63 15.77
CA SER A 5 -2.11 21.11 14.40
C SER A 5 -1.00 22.14 14.32
N ILE A 6 0.24 21.68 14.22
CA ILE A 6 1.39 22.55 13.97
C ILE A 6 1.56 22.77 12.46
N SER A 7 2.05 23.96 12.10
CA SER A 7 2.45 24.32 10.74
C SER A 7 3.74 23.61 10.33
N TRP A 8 4.03 23.57 9.03
CA TRP A 8 5.30 23.05 8.51
C TRP A 8 6.52 23.80 9.04
N ARG A 9 6.41 25.13 9.20
CA ARG A 9 7.50 25.96 9.74
C ARG A 9 7.85 25.52 11.16
N GLU A 10 6.85 25.32 12.01
CA GLU A 10 7.03 24.87 13.39
C GLU A 10 7.54 23.43 13.46
N ALA A 11 6.99 22.53 12.63
CA ALA A 11 7.45 21.15 12.55
C ALA A 11 8.91 21.08 12.13
N TRP A 12 9.30 21.84 11.11
CA TRP A 12 10.66 21.87 10.59
C TRP A 12 11.66 22.50 11.56
N ALA A 13 11.24 23.44 12.41
CA ALA A 13 12.11 23.99 13.44
C ALA A 13 12.64 22.90 14.39
N GLN A 14 11.83 21.86 14.66
CA GLN A 14 12.20 20.76 15.55
C GLN A 14 13.24 19.82 14.88
N PRO A 15 14.47 19.69 15.43
CA PRO A 15 15.50 18.81 14.87
C PRO A 15 15.06 17.35 14.79
N ALA A 16 14.31 16.87 15.80
CA ALA A 16 13.79 15.51 15.84
C ALA A 16 12.82 15.21 14.69
N PHE A 17 11.96 16.17 14.33
CA PHE A 17 11.04 16.02 13.20
C PHE A 17 11.82 15.93 11.88
N ARG A 18 12.77 16.84 11.65
CA ARG A 18 13.65 16.84 10.46
C ARG A 18 14.40 15.53 10.30
N GLY A 19 15.06 15.07 11.37
CA GLY A 19 15.79 13.80 11.37
C GLY A 19 14.88 12.64 10.98
N ARG A 20 13.72 12.49 11.64
CA ARG A 20 12.77 11.40 11.34
C ARG A 20 12.20 11.47 9.92
N LEU A 21 11.95 12.67 9.40
CA LEU A 21 11.44 12.86 8.05
C LEU A 21 12.51 12.51 7.01
N LEU A 22 13.72 13.02 7.15
CA LEU A 22 14.82 12.72 6.23
C LEU A 22 15.19 11.23 6.27
N THR A 23 15.20 10.62 7.46
CA THR A 23 15.45 9.18 7.60
C THR A 23 14.39 8.35 6.88
N VAL A 24 13.10 8.62 7.09
CA VAL A 24 12.05 7.81 6.45
C VAL A 24 12.04 7.99 4.93
N LEU A 25 12.28 9.22 4.44
CA LEU A 25 12.40 9.47 3.00
C LEU A 25 13.61 8.74 2.41
N GLY A 26 14.77 8.79 3.06
CA GLY A 26 15.96 8.04 2.64
C GLY A 26 15.74 6.53 2.62
N LEU A 27 15.10 5.97 3.65
CA LEU A 27 14.76 4.54 3.71
C LEU A 27 13.76 4.13 2.63
N LEU A 28 12.75 4.95 2.36
CA LEU A 28 11.78 4.69 1.30
C LEU A 28 12.43 4.73 -0.09
N LEU A 29 13.33 5.68 -0.33
CA LEU A 29 14.09 5.76 -1.58
C LEU A 29 15.01 4.55 -1.75
N ALA A 30 15.74 4.16 -0.71
CA ALA A 30 16.58 2.97 -0.73
C ALA A 30 15.75 1.71 -0.99
N LEU A 31 14.59 1.58 -0.34
CA LEU A 31 13.67 0.46 -0.56
C LEU A 31 13.15 0.44 -2.00
N ALA A 32 12.70 1.58 -2.53
CA ALA A 32 12.22 1.70 -3.91
C ALA A 32 13.29 1.29 -4.94
N ALA A 33 14.56 1.63 -4.70
CA ALA A 33 15.67 1.22 -5.55
C ALA A 33 15.96 -0.30 -5.50
N LEU A 34 15.66 -0.97 -4.36
CA LEU A 34 15.91 -2.40 -4.16
C LEU A 34 14.73 -3.28 -4.59
N LEU A 35 13.49 -2.76 -4.55
CA LEU A 35 12.27 -3.52 -4.84
C LEU A 35 12.28 -4.25 -6.19
N PRO A 36 12.72 -3.65 -7.33
CA PRO A 36 12.73 -4.37 -8.60
C PRO A 36 13.56 -5.66 -8.56
N ARG A 37 14.73 -5.63 -7.92
CA ARG A 37 15.59 -6.81 -7.74
C ARG A 37 14.95 -7.84 -6.81
N PHE A 38 14.31 -7.37 -5.73
CA PHE A 38 13.60 -8.23 -4.81
C PHE A 38 12.42 -8.94 -5.50
N PHE A 39 11.61 -8.23 -6.28
CA PHE A 39 10.52 -8.83 -7.03
C PHE A 39 11.02 -9.82 -8.09
N ALA A 40 12.09 -9.51 -8.82
CA ALA A 40 12.69 -10.47 -9.75
C ALA A 40 13.12 -11.76 -9.05
N TRP A 41 13.70 -11.65 -7.85
CA TRP A 41 14.04 -12.81 -7.01
C TRP A 41 12.79 -13.58 -6.54
N VAL A 42 11.74 -12.90 -6.08
CA VAL A 42 10.47 -13.55 -5.68
C VAL A 42 9.82 -14.28 -6.86
N GLN A 43 9.78 -13.65 -8.04
CA GLN A 43 9.19 -14.22 -9.27
C GLN A 43 9.88 -15.54 -9.67
N ALA A 44 11.20 -15.65 -9.47
CA ALA A 44 11.98 -16.83 -9.82
C ALA A 44 11.81 -18.01 -8.85
N ARG A 45 11.22 -17.79 -7.66
CA ARG A 45 11.05 -18.86 -6.66
C ARG A 45 9.86 -19.75 -7.01
N PRO A 46 9.97 -21.07 -6.80
CA PRO A 46 8.80 -21.93 -6.84
C PRO A 46 7.88 -21.57 -5.67
N GLY A 47 6.62 -21.31 -5.99
CA GLY A 47 5.59 -20.99 -5.01
C GLY A 47 4.65 -22.17 -4.77
N ARG A 48 3.70 -21.96 -3.85
CA ARG A 48 2.56 -22.85 -3.65
C ARG A 48 1.29 -22.18 -4.15
N LEU A 49 0.47 -22.92 -4.89
CA LEU A 49 -0.88 -22.52 -5.22
C LEU A 49 -1.77 -22.74 -3.99
N LEU A 50 -2.54 -21.74 -3.59
CA LEU A 50 -3.49 -21.87 -2.48
C LEU A 50 -4.91 -22.07 -3.00
N PRO A 51 -5.71 -22.94 -2.36
CA PRO A 51 -7.14 -22.99 -2.66
C PRO A 51 -7.81 -21.71 -2.17
N ASP A 52 -8.65 -21.09 -2.99
CA ASP A 52 -9.43 -19.91 -2.61
C ASP A 52 -10.89 -20.10 -3.07
N PRO A 53 -11.79 -20.56 -2.17
CA PRO A 53 -13.17 -20.84 -2.53
C PRO A 53 -13.93 -19.62 -3.04
N LEU A 54 -13.59 -18.41 -2.57
CA LEU A 54 -14.26 -17.19 -3.01
C LEU A 54 -13.88 -16.89 -4.45
N LEU A 55 -12.59 -16.94 -4.79
CA LEU A 55 -12.15 -16.76 -6.18
C LEU A 55 -12.59 -17.91 -7.10
N ALA A 56 -12.73 -19.13 -6.59
CA ALA A 56 -13.24 -20.24 -7.39
C ALA A 56 -14.70 -20.02 -7.84
N TRP A 57 -15.48 -19.25 -7.07
CA TRP A 57 -16.87 -18.91 -7.39
C TRP A 57 -17.00 -17.57 -8.12
N LEU A 58 -16.09 -16.62 -7.87
CA LEU A 58 -16.12 -15.30 -8.48
C LEU A 58 -15.62 -15.34 -9.94
N PRO A 59 -16.36 -14.80 -10.91
CA PRO A 59 -15.87 -14.70 -12.28
C PRO A 59 -14.78 -13.63 -12.42
N ALA A 60 -13.71 -13.99 -13.11
CA ALA A 60 -12.61 -13.06 -13.39
C ALA A 60 -13.01 -12.07 -14.50
N HIS A 61 -12.85 -10.77 -14.22
CA HIS A 61 -13.06 -9.70 -15.21
C HIS A 61 -11.92 -8.70 -15.18
N ASP A 62 -11.52 -8.19 -16.35
CA ASP A 62 -10.53 -7.11 -16.43
C ASP A 62 -11.16 -5.78 -16.00
N VAL A 63 -10.80 -5.36 -14.80
CA VAL A 63 -11.18 -4.12 -14.14
C VAL A 63 -9.96 -3.21 -13.90
N SER A 64 -8.87 -3.38 -14.66
CA SER A 64 -7.63 -2.59 -14.51
C SER A 64 -7.90 -1.09 -14.53
N GLY A 65 -8.62 -0.59 -15.54
CA GLY A 65 -8.95 0.83 -15.67
C GLY A 65 -9.69 1.40 -14.45
N PRO A 66 -10.85 0.85 -14.07
CA PRO A 66 -11.56 1.24 -12.85
C PRO A 66 -10.71 1.11 -11.57
N ALA A 67 -9.94 0.02 -11.41
CA ALA A 67 -9.09 -0.20 -10.24
C ALA A 67 -8.04 0.91 -10.10
N PHE A 68 -7.29 1.21 -11.16
CA PHE A 68 -6.28 2.28 -11.13
C PHE A 68 -6.90 3.67 -10.96
N ALA A 69 -8.07 3.94 -11.54
CA ALA A 69 -8.79 5.20 -11.28
C ALA A 69 -9.12 5.37 -9.78
N VAL A 70 -9.65 4.33 -9.14
CA VAL A 70 -9.97 4.32 -7.71
C VAL A 70 -8.70 4.48 -6.85
N ILE A 71 -7.63 3.77 -7.19
CA ILE A 71 -6.32 3.88 -6.51
C ILE A 71 -5.80 5.31 -6.60
N TYR A 72 -5.72 5.90 -7.79
CA TYR A 72 -5.14 7.22 -7.99
C TYR A 72 -5.95 8.33 -7.34
N LEU A 73 -7.27 8.30 -7.45
CA LEU A 73 -8.14 9.26 -6.78
C LEU A 73 -8.04 9.15 -5.26
N GLY A 74 -8.00 7.92 -4.73
CA GLY A 74 -7.83 7.67 -3.29
C GLY A 74 -6.47 8.15 -2.77
N ILE A 75 -5.38 7.82 -3.47
CA ILE A 75 -4.04 8.31 -3.14
C ILE A 75 -3.99 9.83 -3.19
N GLY A 76 -4.50 10.44 -4.26
CA GLY A 76 -4.57 11.90 -4.41
C GLY A 76 -5.31 12.57 -3.26
N LEU A 77 -6.51 12.09 -2.91
CA LEU A 77 -7.29 12.60 -1.79
C LEU A 77 -6.54 12.49 -0.46
N GLY A 78 -5.91 11.34 -0.21
CA GLY A 78 -5.11 11.10 0.99
C GLY A 78 -3.92 12.04 1.08
N VAL A 79 -3.12 12.13 0.02
CA VAL A 79 -1.91 12.99 -0.05
C VAL A 79 -2.28 14.46 0.10
N VAL A 80 -3.25 14.99 -0.66
CA VAL A 80 -3.68 16.39 -0.54
C VAL A 80 -4.18 16.70 0.87
N THR A 81 -4.85 15.76 1.52
CA THR A 81 -5.32 15.95 2.90
C THR A 81 -4.20 15.88 3.93
N LEU A 82 -3.16 15.06 3.71
CA LEU A 82 -2.04 14.93 4.63
C LEU A 82 -0.95 15.99 4.41
N ALA A 83 -0.85 16.55 3.21
CA ALA A 83 0.19 17.49 2.82
C ALA A 83 0.25 18.73 3.72
N SER A 84 -0.87 19.22 4.25
CA SER A 84 -0.91 20.35 5.19
C SER A 84 -0.78 19.95 6.67
N ARG A 85 -0.51 18.67 6.97
CA ARG A 85 -0.55 18.09 8.32
C ARG A 85 0.75 17.34 8.63
N PRO A 86 1.87 18.03 8.91
CA PRO A 86 3.21 17.46 8.94
C PRO A 86 3.35 16.25 9.87
N LEU A 87 2.76 16.30 11.08
CA LEU A 87 2.86 15.20 12.04
C LEU A 87 2.13 13.93 11.57
N ARG A 88 0.96 14.09 10.93
CA ARG A 88 0.20 12.95 10.39
C ARG A 88 0.86 12.39 9.15
N LEU A 89 1.39 13.25 8.29
CA LEU A 89 2.16 12.84 7.12
C LEU A 89 3.41 12.07 7.54
N LEU A 90 4.17 12.55 8.52
CA LEU A 90 5.35 11.84 9.03
C LEU A 90 4.98 10.44 9.55
N ARG A 91 3.89 10.33 10.33
CA ARG A 91 3.38 9.02 10.77
C ARG A 91 2.99 8.12 9.61
N ALA A 92 2.31 8.68 8.60
CA ALA A 92 1.88 7.94 7.42
C ALA A 92 3.09 7.40 6.62
N LEU A 93 4.16 8.20 6.46
CA LEU A 93 5.38 7.77 5.79
C LEU A 93 6.08 6.63 6.53
N TRP A 94 6.19 6.72 7.86
CA TRP A 94 6.75 5.63 8.67
C TRP A 94 5.90 4.36 8.61
N ALA A 95 4.58 4.51 8.64
CA ALA A 95 3.67 3.38 8.48
C ALA A 95 3.76 2.76 7.08
N TYR A 96 3.92 3.58 6.04
CA TYR A 96 4.08 3.14 4.66
C TYR A 96 5.37 2.34 4.47
N LEU A 97 6.48 2.82 5.06
CA LEU A 97 7.73 2.07 5.13
C LEU A 97 7.52 0.70 5.79
N LEU A 98 6.90 0.66 6.96
CA LEU A 98 6.60 -0.59 7.68
C LEU A 98 5.71 -1.53 6.86
N LEU A 99 4.72 -1.02 6.13
CA LEU A 99 3.90 -1.83 5.23
C LEU A 99 4.73 -2.50 4.15
N HIS A 100 5.67 -1.76 3.54
CA HIS A 100 6.53 -2.36 2.52
C HIS A 100 7.49 -3.39 3.11
N LEU A 101 7.98 -3.18 4.34
CA LEU A 101 8.78 -4.18 5.04
C LEU A 101 7.97 -5.44 5.36
N PHE A 102 6.70 -5.30 5.79
CA PHE A 102 5.82 -6.44 5.99
C PHE A 102 5.53 -7.17 4.68
N ARG A 103 5.27 -6.45 3.59
CA ARG A 103 5.12 -7.04 2.24
C ARG A 103 6.37 -7.81 1.82
N CYS A 104 7.57 -7.24 2.00
CA CYS A 104 8.82 -7.95 1.71
C CYS A 104 8.98 -9.19 2.59
N LEU A 105 8.66 -9.09 3.88
CA LEU A 105 8.72 -10.22 4.81
C LEU A 105 7.75 -11.33 4.41
N THR A 106 6.51 -11.01 4.04
CA THR A 106 5.53 -12.01 3.61
C THR A 106 5.93 -12.67 2.30
N LEU A 107 6.40 -11.91 1.31
CA LEU A 107 6.89 -12.46 0.05
C LEU A 107 8.16 -13.31 0.23
N PHE A 108 8.99 -12.96 1.21
CA PHE A 108 10.14 -13.77 1.59
C PHE A 108 9.71 -15.11 2.21
N LEU A 109 8.79 -15.09 3.16
CA LEU A 109 8.36 -16.28 3.91
C LEU A 109 7.39 -17.18 3.13
N LEU A 110 6.55 -16.60 2.29
CA LEU A 110 5.40 -17.25 1.66
C LEU A 110 5.45 -17.07 0.14
N PRO A 111 6.32 -17.83 -0.57
CA PRO A 111 6.30 -17.83 -2.02
C PRO A 111 5.01 -18.51 -2.49
N LEU A 112 4.14 -17.75 -3.13
CA LEU A 112 2.86 -18.25 -3.67
C LEU A 112 2.87 -18.18 -5.20
N GLU A 113 2.19 -19.14 -5.81
CA GLU A 113 1.84 -19.03 -7.24
C GLU A 113 0.55 -18.19 -7.39
N PRO A 114 0.39 -17.47 -8.50
CA PRO A 114 -0.80 -16.65 -8.73
C PRO A 114 -2.09 -17.47 -8.73
N PRO A 115 -3.24 -16.87 -8.36
CA PRO A 115 -4.53 -17.54 -8.42
C PRO A 115 -4.83 -18.06 -9.83
N THR A 116 -5.58 -19.15 -9.92
CA THR A 116 -6.10 -19.64 -11.20
C THR A 116 -7.01 -18.59 -11.83
N GLY A 117 -6.79 -18.29 -13.10
CA GLY A 117 -7.55 -17.25 -13.82
C GLY A 117 -7.08 -15.83 -13.55
N LEU A 118 -5.85 -15.63 -13.02
CA LEU A 118 -5.21 -14.32 -12.88
C LEU A 118 -5.35 -13.50 -14.17
N ILE A 119 -5.93 -12.30 -14.05
CA ILE A 119 -5.85 -11.27 -15.08
C ILE A 119 -4.83 -10.23 -14.60
N VAL A 120 -3.73 -10.08 -15.34
CA VAL A 120 -2.66 -9.14 -14.98
C VAL A 120 -3.22 -7.72 -14.90
N LEU A 121 -3.01 -7.05 -13.75
CA LEU A 121 -3.30 -5.62 -13.57
C LEU A 121 -2.43 -4.79 -14.51
N ARG A 122 -3.06 -4.04 -15.41
CA ARG A 122 -2.39 -3.16 -16.36
C ARG A 122 -2.57 -1.70 -15.96
N ASP A 123 -1.47 -1.07 -15.57
CA ASP A 123 -1.49 0.33 -15.14
C ASP A 123 -1.52 1.27 -16.35
N PRO A 124 -2.64 1.99 -16.59
CA PRO A 124 -2.82 2.78 -17.79
C PRO A 124 -1.87 3.99 -17.86
N LEU A 125 -1.37 4.50 -16.72
CA LEU A 125 -0.40 5.59 -16.71
C LEU A 125 1.00 5.06 -17.01
N VAL A 126 1.39 3.94 -16.40
CA VAL A 126 2.71 3.34 -16.63
C VAL A 126 2.83 2.85 -18.07
N GLU A 127 1.82 2.16 -18.59
CA GLU A 127 1.82 1.68 -19.98
C GLU A 127 1.91 2.84 -20.98
N ARG A 128 1.20 3.95 -20.71
CA ARG A 128 1.16 5.11 -21.62
C ARG A 128 2.41 5.98 -21.58
N PHE A 129 3.02 6.16 -20.40
CA PHE A 129 4.08 7.15 -20.20
C PHE A 129 5.48 6.55 -20.02
N PHE A 130 5.61 5.26 -19.69
CA PHE A 130 6.89 4.65 -19.33
C PHE A 130 7.31 3.47 -20.22
N TYR A 131 6.68 3.28 -21.40
CA TYR A 131 7.03 2.35 -22.50
C TYR A 131 8.24 1.43 -22.25
N ALA A 132 8.06 0.46 -21.36
CA ALA A 132 8.94 -0.69 -21.07
C ALA A 132 8.45 -1.27 -19.74
N ALA A 133 7.36 -2.05 -19.76
CA ALA A 133 7.05 -2.83 -18.58
C ALA A 133 8.13 -3.93 -18.46
N PRO A 134 8.92 -4.00 -17.37
CA PRO A 134 9.52 -5.28 -16.98
C PRO A 134 8.42 -6.33 -16.89
N THR A 135 8.75 -7.59 -17.15
CA THR A 135 7.83 -8.75 -17.04
C THR A 135 6.81 -8.56 -15.92
N PRO A 136 5.50 -8.74 -16.18
CA PRO A 136 4.46 -8.47 -15.19
C PRO A 136 4.75 -9.14 -13.85
N ILE A 137 4.61 -8.39 -12.75
CA ILE A 137 4.76 -8.93 -11.41
C ILE A 137 3.47 -9.69 -11.05
N THR A 138 3.60 -11.00 -10.87
CA THR A 138 2.46 -11.93 -10.71
C THR A 138 2.47 -12.66 -9.37
N LYS A 139 3.64 -12.80 -8.73
CA LYS A 139 3.81 -13.40 -7.40
C LYS A 139 3.89 -12.38 -6.27
N ASP A 140 3.40 -11.17 -6.48
CA ASP A 140 3.19 -10.19 -5.42
C ASP A 140 1.93 -10.54 -4.60
N LEU A 141 2.03 -11.60 -3.82
CA LEU A 141 0.88 -12.27 -3.18
C LEU A 141 1.06 -12.32 -1.66
N PHE A 142 0.01 -12.73 -0.95
CA PHE A 142 -0.15 -12.69 0.52
C PHE A 142 -0.31 -11.30 1.13
N PHE A 143 -0.03 -10.22 0.39
CA PHE A 143 -0.20 -8.86 0.89
C PHE A 143 -0.67 -7.91 -0.21
N SER A 144 -1.94 -7.50 -0.17
CA SER A 144 -2.46 -6.54 -1.14
C SER A 144 -1.94 -5.12 -0.86
N GLY A 145 -0.92 -4.70 -1.61
CA GLY A 145 -0.34 -3.35 -1.51
C GLY A 145 -1.34 -2.24 -1.79
N HIS A 146 -2.26 -2.45 -2.75
CA HIS A 146 -3.30 -1.49 -3.13
C HIS A 146 -4.29 -1.24 -1.98
N THR A 147 -4.85 -2.32 -1.43
CA THR A 147 -5.78 -2.25 -0.30
C THR A 147 -5.09 -1.67 0.95
N ALA A 148 -3.88 -2.14 1.28
CA ALA A 148 -3.14 -1.67 2.45
C ALA A 148 -2.82 -0.18 2.37
N THR A 149 -2.45 0.33 1.19
CA THR A 149 -2.12 1.75 0.98
C THR A 149 -3.34 2.64 1.18
N LEU A 150 -4.49 2.30 0.58
CA LEU A 150 -5.72 3.08 0.74
C LEU A 150 -6.25 3.01 2.18
N LEU A 151 -6.15 1.84 2.83
CA LEU A 151 -6.50 1.68 4.24
C LEU A 151 -5.60 2.55 5.12
N LEU A 152 -4.29 2.57 4.87
CA LEU A 152 -3.35 3.42 5.62
C LEU A 152 -3.73 4.90 5.50
N LEU A 153 -4.07 5.36 4.28
CA LEU A 153 -4.50 6.74 4.07
C LEU A 153 -5.80 7.04 4.83
N ALA A 154 -6.76 6.11 4.84
CA ALA A 154 -7.98 6.24 5.64
C ALA A 154 -7.69 6.36 7.15
N LEU A 155 -6.68 5.66 7.66
CA LEU A 155 -6.26 5.74 9.07
C LEU A 155 -5.46 7.02 9.40
N ALA A 156 -4.68 7.51 8.44
CA ALA A 156 -3.81 8.67 8.60
C ALA A 156 -4.58 10.00 8.57
N VAL A 157 -5.59 10.09 7.70
CA VAL A 157 -6.44 11.27 7.53
C VAL A 157 -7.28 11.53 8.79
N PRO A 158 -7.51 12.80 9.19
CA PRO A 158 -8.40 13.12 10.31
C PRO A 158 -9.80 12.52 10.17
N PRO A 159 -10.51 12.26 11.30
CA PRO A 159 -11.93 11.94 11.25
C PRO A 159 -12.71 12.98 10.45
N GLY A 160 -13.62 12.52 9.58
CA GLY A 160 -14.43 13.37 8.70
C GLY A 160 -14.79 12.66 7.40
N TRP A 161 -15.51 13.36 6.51
CA TRP A 161 -16.00 12.78 5.25
C TRP A 161 -14.89 12.21 4.37
N ARG A 162 -13.71 12.84 4.33
CA ARG A 162 -12.57 12.36 3.53
C ARG A 162 -12.08 10.98 3.98
N ARG A 163 -12.09 10.74 5.29
CA ARG A 163 -11.74 9.43 5.85
C ARG A 163 -12.79 8.38 5.50
N GLN A 164 -14.08 8.74 5.52
CA GLN A 164 -15.16 7.84 5.11
C GLN A 164 -15.04 7.49 3.61
N VAL A 165 -14.78 8.48 2.76
CA VAL A 165 -14.52 8.26 1.32
C VAL A 165 -13.33 7.32 1.12
N LEU A 166 -12.21 7.55 1.82
CA LEU A 166 -11.05 6.65 1.74
C LEU A 166 -11.36 5.23 2.22
N ALA A 167 -12.20 5.07 3.25
CA ALA A 167 -12.63 3.74 3.70
C ALA A 167 -13.51 3.03 2.66
N VAL A 168 -14.45 3.74 2.02
CA VAL A 168 -15.27 3.21 0.93
C VAL A 168 -14.39 2.84 -0.28
N VAL A 169 -13.45 3.71 -0.66
CA VAL A 169 -12.47 3.46 -1.72
C VAL A 169 -11.57 2.27 -1.40
N THR A 170 -11.19 2.08 -0.13
CA THR A 170 -10.44 0.90 0.33
C THR A 170 -11.24 -0.38 0.13
N PHE A 171 -12.52 -0.38 0.50
CA PHE A 171 -13.41 -1.53 0.28
C PHE A 171 -13.60 -1.79 -1.22
N LEU A 172 -13.80 -0.74 -2.01
CA LEU A 172 -13.96 -0.85 -3.45
C LEU A 172 -12.73 -1.48 -4.11
N ILE A 173 -11.51 -1.00 -3.81
CA ILE A 173 -10.30 -1.61 -4.39
C ILE A 173 -10.10 -3.05 -3.91
N ALA A 174 -10.42 -3.36 -2.65
CA ALA A 174 -10.35 -4.71 -2.12
C ALA A 174 -11.26 -5.67 -2.90
N SER A 175 -12.45 -5.25 -3.29
CA SER A 175 -13.34 -6.03 -4.15
C SER A 175 -12.83 -6.13 -5.59
N LEU A 176 -12.36 -5.02 -6.18
CA LEU A 176 -11.90 -4.99 -7.57
C LEU A 176 -10.67 -5.89 -7.79
N VAL A 177 -9.72 -5.93 -6.85
CA VAL A 177 -8.55 -6.81 -6.99
C VAL A 177 -8.91 -8.30 -6.91
N LEU A 178 -10.01 -8.65 -6.23
CA LEU A 178 -10.54 -10.01 -6.21
C LEU A 178 -11.27 -10.32 -7.51
N VAL A 179 -12.09 -9.42 -8.04
CA VAL A 179 -12.74 -9.58 -9.37
C VAL A 179 -11.72 -9.72 -10.49
N GLN A 180 -10.58 -9.03 -10.38
CA GLN A 180 -9.44 -9.17 -11.30
C GLN A 180 -8.68 -10.50 -11.16
N HIS A 181 -8.92 -11.24 -10.06
CA HIS A 181 -8.11 -12.37 -9.62
C HIS A 181 -6.62 -11.99 -9.44
N ALA A 182 -6.33 -10.70 -9.23
CA ALA A 182 -4.98 -10.18 -9.08
C ALA A 182 -4.33 -10.60 -7.75
N HIS A 183 -5.15 -10.88 -6.76
CA HIS A 183 -4.74 -11.25 -5.41
C HIS A 183 -5.67 -12.33 -4.88
N TYR A 184 -5.17 -13.16 -3.97
CA TYR A 184 -6.03 -14.04 -3.18
C TYR A 184 -6.88 -13.23 -2.19
N THR A 185 -8.00 -13.82 -1.76
CA THR A 185 -8.80 -13.33 -0.64
C THR A 185 -7.94 -13.18 0.63
N TYR A 186 -7.00 -14.09 0.85
CA TYR A 186 -6.05 -14.04 1.95
C TYR A 186 -5.20 -12.76 1.93
N ASP A 187 -4.79 -12.29 0.76
CA ASP A 187 -3.95 -11.09 0.59
C ASP A 187 -4.69 -9.83 1.05
N VAL A 188 -5.98 -9.75 0.72
CA VAL A 188 -6.89 -8.66 1.10
C VAL A 188 -7.19 -8.70 2.60
N LEU A 189 -7.45 -9.89 3.14
CA LEU A 189 -7.70 -10.07 4.57
C LEU A 189 -6.46 -9.76 5.42
N ALA A 190 -5.26 -10.18 4.97
CA ALA A 190 -4.00 -9.91 5.65
C ALA A 190 -3.64 -8.42 5.65
N ALA A 191 -4.05 -7.67 4.63
CA ALA A 191 -3.80 -6.23 4.54
C ALA A 191 -4.39 -5.46 5.73
N LEU A 192 -5.55 -5.85 6.26
CA LEU A 192 -6.21 -5.17 7.38
C LEU A 192 -5.37 -5.16 8.68
N PRO A 193 -5.06 -6.32 9.31
CA PRO A 193 -4.33 -6.35 10.57
C PRO A 193 -2.90 -5.80 10.42
N LEU A 194 -2.23 -6.07 9.29
CA LEU A 194 -0.87 -5.59 9.05
C LEU A 194 -0.81 -4.07 8.86
N THR A 195 -1.82 -3.47 8.22
CA THR A 195 -1.91 -2.00 8.11
C THR A 195 -2.19 -1.35 9.47
N LEU A 196 -3.09 -1.93 10.26
CA LEU A 196 -3.36 -1.46 11.62
C LEU A 196 -2.11 -1.55 12.50
N LEU A 197 -1.37 -2.66 12.40
CA LEU A 197 -0.11 -2.86 13.12
C LEU A 197 0.94 -1.84 12.69
N ALA A 198 1.19 -1.67 11.39
CA ALA A 198 2.14 -0.70 10.85
C ALA A 198 1.82 0.72 11.32
N TYR A 199 0.55 1.12 11.23
CA TYR A 199 0.12 2.45 11.66
C TYR A 199 0.25 2.66 13.18
N LYS A 200 -0.01 1.63 13.98
CA LYS A 200 0.18 1.66 15.44
C LYS A 200 1.66 1.77 15.80
N VAL A 201 2.52 0.94 15.19
CA VAL A 201 3.98 0.95 15.40
C VAL A 201 4.59 2.29 14.99
N ALA A 202 4.23 2.81 13.82
CA ALA A 202 4.67 4.14 13.37
C ALA A 202 4.31 5.24 14.37
N GLY A 203 3.16 5.12 15.04
CA GLY A 203 2.74 6.03 16.09
C GLY A 203 3.71 6.10 17.27
N PHE A 204 4.38 5.00 17.63
CA PHE A 204 5.42 4.99 18.67
C PHE A 204 6.73 5.61 18.17
N VAL A 205 7.09 5.39 16.90
CA VAL A 205 8.31 5.94 16.28
C VAL A 205 8.27 7.47 16.22
N VAL A 206 7.11 8.04 15.88
CA VAL A 206 6.99 9.50 15.66
C VAL A 206 6.62 10.30 16.91
N LYS A 207 6.39 9.65 18.06
CA LYS A 207 6.09 10.36 19.32
C LYS A 207 7.20 11.37 19.63
N PRO A 208 6.88 12.65 19.89
CA PRO A 208 7.85 13.56 20.50
C PRO A 208 8.31 12.92 21.82
N ARG A 209 9.63 12.78 21.99
CA ARG A 209 10.20 12.52 23.31
C ARG A 209 10.45 13.88 23.94
#